data_AF-A0A4W6BQ68-F1
#
_entry.id   AF-A0A4W6BQ68-F1
#
_cell.length_a   1.000
_cell.length_b   1.000
_cell.length_c   1.000
_cell.angle_alpha   90.00
_cell.angle_beta   90.00
_cell.angle_gamma   90.00
#
_symmetry.space_group_name_H-M   'P 1'
#
loop_
_entity.id
_entity.type
_entity.pdbx_description
1 polymer ?
#
loop_
_entity_poly.entity_id
_entity_poly.type
_entity_poly.pdbx_seq_one_letter_code
_entity_poly.pdbx_strand_id
1 'polypeptide(L)'
;MQPPPRKVKVTQELKNTHTEQMTRLHFKHQTECDLLEDMRSYSLKKGQLERDYAQALQKLASQYLKRDWPGINPDDQRTDYRNVYAVWRSYLEGTVQVSQSRLNVCDNYKSQVSDPAKTVRLYKEQQLKKVSRCVDSGS
;
A
#
# COMPACT_ATOMS: atom_id res chain seq x y z
N MET A 1 -53.25 -24.68 -37.11
CA MET A 1 -52.46 -24.66 -35.86
C MET A 1 -51.13 -24.00 -36.15
N GLN A 2 -50.93 -22.76 -35.71
CA GLN A 2 -49.66 -22.04 -35.88
C GLN A 2 -48.63 -22.64 -34.90
N PRO A 3 -47.38 -22.94 -35.33
CA PRO A 3 -46.38 -23.47 -34.42
C PRO A 3 -46.10 -22.43 -33.31
N PRO A 4 -45.90 -22.85 -32.05
CA PRO A 4 -45.59 -21.92 -30.97
C PRO A 4 -44.35 -21.09 -31.33
N PRO A 5 -44.30 -19.79 -31.01
CA PRO A 5 -43.20 -18.91 -31.38
C PRO A 5 -41.94 -19.21 -30.56
N ARG A 6 -41.24 -20.30 -30.88
CA ARG A 6 -40.02 -20.76 -30.19
C ARG A 6 -38.86 -19.76 -30.31
N LYS A 7 -38.79 -19.03 -31.43
CA LYS A 7 -37.73 -18.04 -31.70
C LYS A 7 -37.75 -16.86 -30.72
N VAL A 8 -38.94 -16.40 -30.30
CA VAL A 8 -39.07 -15.27 -29.35
C VAL A 8 -38.50 -15.64 -27.99
N LYS A 9 -38.72 -16.89 -27.55
CA LYS A 9 -38.22 -17.40 -26.27
C LYS A 9 -36.69 -17.47 -26.24
N VAL A 10 -36.06 -18.00 -27.30
CA VAL A 10 -34.59 -18.10 -27.42
C VAL A 10 -33.94 -16.70 -27.44
N THR A 11 -34.50 -15.75 -28.19
CA THR A 11 -33.97 -14.38 -28.22
C THR A 11 -34.08 -13.69 -26.86
N GLN A 12 -35.15 -13.94 -26.10
CA GLN A 12 -35.32 -13.38 -24.76
C GLN A 12 -34.34 -13.99 -23.76
N GLU A 13 -34.15 -15.31 -23.79
CA GLU A 13 -33.17 -16.01 -22.95
C GLU A 13 -31.74 -15.50 -23.22
N LEU A 14 -31.40 -15.25 -24.49
CA LEU A 14 -30.12 -14.65 -24.87
C LEU A 14 -29.95 -13.23 -24.31
N LYS A 15 -30.97 -12.38 -24.43
CA LYS A 15 -30.96 -11.02 -23.86
C LYS A 15 -30.77 -11.05 -22.35
N ASN A 16 -31.51 -11.91 -21.65
CA ASN A 16 -31.39 -12.07 -20.20
C ASN A 16 -29.98 -12.51 -19.80
N THR A 17 -29.43 -13.52 -20.50
CA THR A 17 -28.06 -14.01 -20.26
C THR A 17 -27.02 -12.91 -20.48
N HIS A 18 -27.16 -12.12 -21.55
CA HIS A 18 -26.28 -11.00 -21.84
C HIS A 18 -26.32 -9.94 -20.73
N THR A 19 -27.51 -9.55 -20.28
CA THR A 19 -27.67 -8.61 -19.17
C THR A 19 -27.03 -9.14 -17.89
N GLU A 20 -27.25 -10.40 -17.53
CA GLU A 20 -26.63 -11.01 -16.35
C GLU A 20 -25.10 -11.03 -16.42
N GLN A 21 -24.54 -11.39 -17.58
CA GLN A 21 -23.09 -11.39 -17.79
C GLN A 21 -22.51 -9.98 -17.65
N MET A 22 -23.19 -8.97 -18.20
CA MET A 22 -22.80 -7.57 -18.05
C MET A 22 -22.85 -7.11 -16.59
N THR A 23 -23.92 -7.41 -15.86
CA THR A 23 -24.02 -7.08 -14.44
C THR A 23 -22.89 -7.72 -13.62
N ARG A 24 -22.60 -9.01 -13.86
CA ARG A 24 -21.49 -9.71 -13.18
C ARG A 24 -20.13 -9.08 -13.50
N LEU A 25 -19.91 -8.69 -14.75
CA LEU A 25 -18.68 -8.02 -15.18
C LEU A 25 -18.53 -6.66 -14.49
N HIS A 26 -19.58 -5.84 -14.45
CA HIS A 26 -19.60 -4.56 -13.74
C HIS A 26 -19.32 -4.72 -12.25
N PHE A 27 -19.97 -5.70 -11.61
CA PHE A 27 -19.77 -5.98 -10.20
C PHE A 27 -18.34 -6.41 -9.88
N LYS A 28 -17.78 -7.33 -10.68
CA LYS A 28 -16.38 -7.76 -10.54
C LYS A 28 -15.43 -6.57 -10.72
N HIS A 29 -15.67 -5.75 -11.74
CA HIS A 29 -14.88 -4.56 -11.99
C HIS A 29 -14.88 -3.60 -10.80
N GLN A 30 -16.06 -3.29 -10.25
CA GLN A 30 -16.19 -2.41 -9.11
C GLN A 30 -15.44 -2.96 -7.90
N THR A 31 -15.60 -4.25 -7.61
CA THR A 31 -14.90 -4.93 -6.51
C THR A 31 -13.38 -4.81 -6.63
N GLU A 32 -12.83 -5.00 -7.82
CA GLU A 32 -11.39 -4.86 -8.07
C GLU A 32 -10.91 -3.41 -7.89
N CYS A 33 -11.72 -2.43 -8.30
CA CYS A 33 -11.41 -1.01 -8.11
C CYS A 33 -11.45 -0.60 -6.63
N ASP A 34 -12.41 -1.10 -5.86
CA ASP A 34 -12.52 -0.88 -4.42
C ASP A 34 -11.32 -1.48 -3.69
N LEU A 35 -10.94 -2.72 -4.04
CA LEU A 35 -9.73 -3.36 -3.50
C LEU A 35 -8.45 -2.55 -3.77
N LEU A 36 -8.32 -1.97 -4.97
CA LEU A 36 -7.16 -1.12 -5.30
C LEU A 36 -7.13 0.15 -4.45
N GLU A 37 -8.28 0.74 -4.12
CA GLU A 37 -8.34 1.90 -3.23
C GLU A 37 -8.03 1.53 -1.77
N ASP A 38 -8.48 0.35 -1.32
CA ASP A 38 -8.12 -0.18 -0.01
C ASP A 38 -6.63 -0.43 0.11
N MET A 39 -6.02 -1.09 -0.88
CA MET A 39 -4.57 -1.30 -0.93
C MET A 39 -3.79 0.01 -0.84
N ARG A 40 -4.22 1.01 -1.61
CA ARG A 40 -3.65 2.36 -1.60
C ARG A 40 -3.77 2.98 -0.21
N SER A 41 -4.98 3.05 0.33
CA SER A 41 -5.27 3.68 1.62
C SER A 41 -4.52 3.01 2.77
N TYR A 42 -4.50 1.68 2.79
CA TYR A 42 -3.75 0.90 3.77
C TYR A 42 -2.26 1.16 3.68
N SER A 43 -1.67 1.13 2.47
CA SER A 43 -0.24 1.38 2.28
C SER A 43 0.19 2.76 2.77
N LEU A 44 -0.63 3.80 2.54
CA LEU A 44 -0.36 5.16 3.01
C LEU A 44 -0.39 5.25 4.53
N LYS A 45 -1.42 4.66 5.16
CA LYS A 45 -1.53 4.61 6.63
C LYS A 45 -0.36 3.84 7.24
N LYS A 46 -0.01 2.69 6.68
CA LYS A 46 1.14 1.88 7.11
C LYS A 46 2.45 2.65 6.97
N GLY A 47 2.68 3.32 5.84
CA GLY A 47 3.88 4.14 5.65
C GLY A 47 4.00 5.29 6.65
N GLN A 48 2.88 5.93 7.01
CA GLN A 48 2.88 6.96 8.04
C GLN A 48 3.18 6.39 9.43
N LEU A 49 2.56 5.26 9.80
CA LEU A 49 2.82 4.59 11.08
C LEU A 49 4.29 4.19 11.25
N GLU A 50 4.88 3.59 10.22
CA GLU A 50 6.30 3.20 10.24
C GLU A 50 7.22 4.43 10.36
N ARG A 51 6.86 5.54 9.68
CA ARG A 51 7.58 6.81 9.77
C ARG A 51 7.53 7.37 11.19
N ASP A 52 6.35 7.44 11.79
CA ASP A 52 6.16 7.98 13.14
C ASP A 52 6.94 7.14 14.18
N TYR A 53 6.88 5.81 14.05
CA TYR A 53 7.62 4.89 14.89
C TYR A 53 9.14 5.09 14.77
N ALA A 54 9.66 5.15 13.54
CA ALA A 54 11.08 5.33 13.30
C ALA A 54 11.57 6.72 13.78
N GLN A 55 10.77 7.78 13.60
CA GLN A 55 11.10 9.12 14.13
C GLN A 55 11.13 9.13 15.66
N ALA A 56 10.15 8.48 16.31
CA ALA A 56 10.09 8.39 17.77
C ALA A 56 11.32 7.63 18.34
N LEU A 57 11.69 6.50 17.73
CA LEU A 57 12.88 5.74 18.11
C LEU A 57 14.17 6.54 17.89
N GLN A 58 14.32 7.20 16.74
CA GLN A 58 15.50 8.01 16.45
C GLN A 58 15.65 9.16 17.44
N LYS A 59 14.54 9.85 17.76
CA LYS A 59 14.52 10.94 18.74
C LYS A 59 14.91 10.44 20.13
N LEU A 60 14.36 9.31 20.56
CA LEU A 60 14.67 8.69 21.85
C LEU A 60 16.16 8.35 21.93
N ALA A 61 16.70 7.63 20.93
CA ALA A 61 18.11 7.23 20.95
C ALA A 61 19.04 8.45 20.91
N SER A 62 18.73 9.45 20.08
CA SER A 62 19.50 10.70 19.99
C SER A 62 19.50 11.50 21.28
N GLN A 63 18.39 11.49 22.04
CA GLN A 63 18.30 12.17 23.33
C GLN A 63 19.29 11.55 24.34
N TYR A 64 19.39 10.22 24.38
CA TYR A 64 20.31 9.53 25.29
C TYR A 64 21.77 9.59 24.83
N LEU A 65 22.03 9.72 23.52
CA LEU A 65 23.39 9.92 23.00
C LEU A 65 23.98 11.28 23.38
N LYS A 66 23.13 12.30 23.52
CA LYS A 66 23.54 13.66 23.92
C LYS A 66 23.66 13.83 25.44
N ARG A 67 23.35 12.79 26.22
CA ARG A 67 23.39 12.86 27.67
C ARG A 67 24.82 12.67 28.17
N ASP A 68 25.32 13.67 28.87
CA ASP A 68 26.61 13.60 29.55
C ASP A 68 26.49 12.73 30.81
N TRP A 69 27.52 11.92 31.06
CA TRP A 69 27.61 11.06 32.23
C TRP A 69 28.84 11.46 33.05
N PRO A 70 28.65 11.83 34.34
CA PRO A 70 29.77 12.21 35.21
C PRO A 70 30.79 11.08 35.33
N GLY A 71 32.07 11.42 35.23
CA GLY A 71 33.16 10.44 35.39
C GLY A 71 33.47 9.60 34.15
N ILE A 72 32.86 9.90 32.99
CA ILE A 72 33.18 9.27 31.70
C ILE A 72 33.85 10.31 30.80
N ASN A 73 35.17 10.19 30.58
CA ASN A 73 35.87 11.04 29.62
C ASN A 73 35.54 10.61 28.18
N PRO A 74 35.28 11.55 27.26
CA PRO A 74 35.07 11.24 25.84
C PRO A 74 36.25 10.51 25.19
N ASP A 75 37.48 10.79 25.64
CA ASP A 75 38.70 10.16 25.13
C ASP A 75 38.88 8.71 25.60
N ASP A 76 38.33 8.32 26.76
CA ASP A 76 38.34 6.94 27.24
C ASP A 76 37.37 6.02 26.46
N GLN A 77 36.56 6.58 25.55
CA GLN A 77 35.55 5.83 24.78
C GLN A 77 36.14 5.04 23.60
N ARG A 78 37.33 5.40 23.12
CA ARG A 78 37.91 4.78 21.90
C ARG A 78 38.64 3.47 22.16
N THR A 79 38.96 3.15 23.40
CA THR A 79 40.03 2.19 23.72
C THR A 79 39.57 0.92 24.43
N ASP A 80 38.35 0.86 24.99
CA ASP A 80 37.95 -0.33 25.75
C ASP A 80 36.48 -0.76 25.57
N TYR A 81 36.28 -1.82 24.78
CA TYR A 81 34.99 -2.51 24.63
C TYR A 81 34.51 -3.19 25.93
N ARG A 82 35.31 -3.17 27.01
CA ARG A 82 34.89 -3.62 28.36
C ARG A 82 34.07 -2.57 29.13
N ASN A 83 33.96 -1.34 28.62
CA ASN A 83 33.17 -0.29 29.25
C ASN A 83 31.68 -0.41 28.88
N VAL A 84 30.81 -0.57 29.88
CA VAL A 84 29.34 -0.63 29.73
C VAL A 84 28.79 0.59 28.99
N TYR A 85 29.43 1.75 29.16
CA TYR A 85 29.05 2.96 28.43
C TYR A 85 29.30 2.85 26.92
N ALA A 86 30.44 2.28 26.51
CA ALA A 86 30.74 2.09 25.08
C ALA A 86 29.73 1.14 24.43
N VAL A 87 29.38 0.05 25.11
CA VAL A 87 28.33 -0.88 24.66
C VAL A 87 26.97 -0.19 24.53
N TRP A 88 26.57 0.59 25.53
CA TRP A 88 25.33 1.36 25.51
C TRP A 88 25.30 2.39 24.38
N ARG A 89 26.41 3.10 24.18
CA ARG A 89 26.56 4.08 23.11
C ARG A 89 26.42 3.42 21.73
N SER A 90 27.12 2.31 21.48
CA SER A 90 27.01 1.57 20.21
C SER A 90 25.59 1.05 19.96
N TYR A 91 24.87 0.61 21.02
CA TYR A 91 23.47 0.23 20.90
C TYR A 91 22.57 1.40 20.44
N LEU A 92 22.76 2.58 21.04
CA LEU A 92 22.01 3.78 20.67
C LEU A 92 22.34 4.25 19.25
N GLU A 93 23.62 4.25 18.87
CA GLU A 93 24.06 4.57 17.50
C GLU A 93 23.46 3.61 16.48
N GLY A 94 23.47 2.29 16.78
CA GLY A 94 22.79 1.28 15.97
C GLY A 94 21.29 1.51 15.87
N THR A 95 20.64 1.93 16.96
CA THR A 95 19.20 2.27 16.96
C THR A 95 18.90 3.47 16.05
N VAL A 96 19.75 4.51 16.08
CA VAL A 96 19.63 5.67 15.18
C VAL A 96 19.80 5.24 13.73
N GLN A 97 20.80 4.41 13.44
CA GLN A 97 21.07 3.90 12.08
C GLN A 97 19.89 3.08 11.54
N VAL A 98 19.36 2.14 12.33
CA VAL A 98 18.20 1.31 11.94
C VAL A 98 16.97 2.19 11.74
N SER A 99 16.73 3.15 12.62
CA SER A 99 15.59 4.09 12.49
C SER A 99 15.70 4.93 11.22
N GLN A 100 16.89 5.42 10.90
CA GLN A 100 17.14 6.16 9.66
C GLN A 100 16.92 5.28 8.41
N SER A 101 17.40 4.04 8.43
CA SER A 101 17.18 3.09 7.34
C SER A 101 15.67 2.84 7.12
N ARG A 102 14.90 2.67 8.20
CA ARG A 102 13.44 2.54 8.12
C ARG A 102 12.78 3.75 7.48
N LEU A 103 13.19 4.97 7.85
CA LEU A 103 12.65 6.20 7.26
C LEU A 103 12.88 6.25 5.75
N ASN A 104 14.06 5.86 5.28
CA ASN A 104 14.38 5.83 3.86
C ASN A 104 13.52 4.81 3.10
N VAL A 105 13.16 3.70 3.75
CA VAL A 105 12.33 2.64 3.15
C VAL A 105 10.83 2.96 3.22
N CYS A 106 10.37 3.80 4.16
CA CYS A 106 8.95 4.14 4.31
C CYS A 106 8.34 4.75 3.03
N ASP A 107 9.14 5.45 2.23
CA ASP A 107 8.68 6.03 0.97
C ASP A 107 8.32 4.96 -0.09
N ASN A 108 8.79 3.72 0.08
CA ASN A 108 8.45 2.60 -0.78
C ASN A 108 6.96 2.22 -0.71
N TYR A 109 6.30 2.43 0.44
CA TYR A 109 4.85 2.19 0.53
C TYR A 109 4.08 3.09 -0.42
N LYS A 110 4.56 4.32 -0.64
CA LYS A 110 3.97 5.23 -1.61
C LYS A 110 4.32 4.81 -3.04
N SER A 111 5.61 4.72 -3.35
CA SER A 111 6.09 4.56 -4.72
C SER A 111 5.86 3.16 -5.30
N GLN A 112 5.86 2.11 -4.49
CA GLN A 112 5.74 0.73 -4.95
C GLN A 112 4.33 0.15 -4.76
N VAL A 113 3.48 0.76 -3.93
CA VAL A 113 2.13 0.24 -3.64
C VAL A 113 1.05 1.27 -3.96
N SER A 114 1.00 2.40 -3.26
CA SER A 114 -0.06 3.41 -3.42
C SER A 114 -0.17 3.94 -4.85
N ASP A 115 0.95 4.38 -5.42
CA ASP A 115 0.95 5.03 -6.74
C ASP A 115 0.66 4.02 -7.88
N PRO A 116 1.24 2.80 -7.87
CA PRO A 116 0.83 1.74 -8.79
C PRO A 116 -0.64 1.35 -8.64
N ALA A 117 -1.16 1.18 -7.42
CA ALA A 117 -2.56 0.83 -7.20
C ALA A 117 -3.51 1.90 -7.76
N LYS A 118 -3.21 3.18 -7.53
CA LYS A 118 -3.94 4.30 -8.14
C LYS A 118 -3.90 4.23 -9.67
N THR A 119 -2.74 3.95 -10.24
CA THR A 119 -2.53 3.90 -11.70
C THR A 119 -3.34 2.75 -12.32
N VAL A 120 -3.27 1.56 -11.73
CA VAL A 120 -4.04 0.39 -12.18
C VAL A 120 -5.54 0.64 -12.07
N ARG A 121 -6.01 1.30 -11.01
CA ARG A 121 -7.43 1.65 -10.87
C ARG A 121 -7.90 2.59 -11.97
N LEU A 122 -7.16 3.68 -12.21
CA LEU A 122 -7.48 4.63 -13.28
C LEU A 122 -7.50 3.95 -14.66
N TYR A 123 -6.53 3.06 -14.91
CA TYR A 123 -6.52 2.27 -16.13
C TYR A 123 -7.76 1.39 -16.25
N LYS A 124 -8.14 0.67 -15.18
CA LYS A 124 -9.36 -0.15 -15.13
C LYS A 124 -10.60 0.69 -15.42
N GLU A 125 -10.78 1.83 -14.75
CA GLU A 125 -11.92 2.73 -14.98
C GLU A 125 -12.02 3.17 -16.46
N GLN A 126 -10.88 3.42 -17.12
CA GLN A 126 -10.86 3.73 -18.54
C GLN A 126 -11.26 2.54 -19.43
N GLN A 127 -10.85 1.31 -19.07
CA GLN A 127 -11.25 0.11 -19.81
C GLN A 127 -12.75 -0.16 -19.69
N LEU A 128 -13.36 0.01 -18.51
CA LEU A 128 -14.80 -0.17 -18.35
C LEU A 128 -15.58 0.78 -19.26
N LYS A 129 -15.16 2.06 -19.35
CA LYS A 129 -15.77 3.04 -20.26
C LYS A 129 -15.67 2.66 -21.73
N LYS A 130 -14.68 1.85 -22.13
CA LYS A 130 -14.58 1.32 -23.50
C LYS A 130 -15.54 0.16 -23.70
N VAL A 131 -15.58 -0.77 -22.75
CA VAL A 131 -16.47 -1.94 -22.79
C VAL A 131 -17.93 -1.50 -22.85
N SER A 132 -18.36 -0.56 -22.00
CA SER A 132 -19.73 -0.03 -22.04
C SER A 132 -20.07 0.56 -23.41
N ARG A 133 -19.16 1.35 -24.01
CA ARG A 133 -19.37 1.92 -25.36
C ARG A 133 -19.48 0.88 -26.47
N CYS A 134 -18.71 -0.21 -26.41
CA CYS A 134 -18.78 -1.29 -27.38
C CYS A 134 -20.11 -2.07 -27.29
N VAL A 135 -20.66 -2.20 -26.08
CA VAL A 135 -21.95 -2.87 -25.86
C VAL A 135 -23.10 -2.01 -26.39
N ASP A 136 -23.03 -0.69 -26.18
CA ASP A 136 -24.04 0.26 -26.66
C ASP A 136 -24.03 0.44 -28.19
N SER A 137 -22.90 0.19 -28.85
CA SER A 137 -22.76 0.30 -30.32
C SER A 137 -23.06 -1.00 -31.07
N GLY A 138 -23.28 -2.11 -30.36
CA GLY A 138 -23.70 -3.40 -30.91
C GLY A 138 -25.18 -3.74 -30.70
N SER A 139 -25.96 -2.82 -30.09
CA SER A 139 -27.41 -2.91 -29.88
C SER A 139 -28.17 -2.06 -30.91
#